data_AF-A0A8H6T7C7-F1
#
_entry.id   AF-A0A8H6T7C7-F1
#
_cell.length_a   1.000
_cell.length_b   1.000
_cell.length_c   1.000
_cell.angle_alpha   90.00
_cell.angle_beta   90.00
_cell.angle_gamma   90.00
#
_symmetry.space_group_name_H-M   'P 1'
#
loop_
_entity.id
_entity.type
_entity.pdbx_description
1 polymer ?
#
loop_
_entity_poly.entity_id
_entity_poly.type
_entity_poly.pdbx_seq_one_letter_code
_entity_poly.pdbx_strand_id
1 'polypeptide(L)'
;MPSDPEGELAALIPRLVGEWRVHFLDNLRSFVIVLVVLHHVALSFGGVGYWYYVSPYPVSNVSKAVLTLFVALNQTFFMGLMFFIAGHFSSIAVERKAWGVFCIDRLKRLGIPIVVYTFAIHPLVVVLLNRGSVWTALRHYYLNLDRVQGPIWFIALLLVFDVIYATTKLFIPSFGFLIPSSYSQYRLAALLGISTVIICTFSVRLSFPLGTHIPVMALEPGYTPQYVLAYISGCSLSKIQQYMLFRDPRRALALSYLGAILSAAIISGIGAALAIPVTYAGGMNPFALSYAIWHETCFYFLGTAWFSLFHDSERTTEKWGTTARYSYGAYIVHSVVVVWLQILLDSRLDGILKTVIVGVPAIVLSWAVSWVLVQIPFVGAII
;
A
#
# COMPACT_ATOMS: atom_id res chain seq x y z
N MET A 1 -50.90 4.80 13.52
CA MET A 1 -49.95 5.93 13.62
C MET A 1 -49.50 6.25 12.21
N PRO A 2 -49.61 7.50 11.74
CA PRO A 2 -49.03 7.86 10.44
C PRO A 2 -47.50 7.85 10.59
N SER A 3 -46.81 7.14 9.69
CA SER A 3 -45.35 7.19 9.56
C SER A 3 -44.95 8.63 9.24
N ASP A 4 -44.16 9.27 10.11
CA ASP A 4 -43.57 10.59 9.90
C ASP A 4 -42.46 10.48 8.83
N PRO A 5 -42.73 10.83 7.56
CA PRO A 5 -41.80 10.57 6.47
C PRO A 5 -40.56 11.47 6.55
N GLU A 6 -40.70 12.65 7.17
CA GLU A 6 -39.60 13.60 7.38
C GLU A 6 -38.68 13.11 8.50
N GLY A 7 -39.25 12.57 9.59
CA GLY A 7 -38.50 11.91 10.66
C GLY A 7 -37.76 10.66 10.19
N GLU A 8 -38.36 9.85 9.31
CA GLU A 8 -37.71 8.68 8.70
C GLU A 8 -36.54 9.10 7.78
N LEU A 9 -36.73 10.14 6.94
CA LEU A 9 -35.70 10.65 6.05
C LEU A 9 -34.52 11.26 6.84
N ALA A 10 -34.79 12.03 7.89
CA ALA A 10 -33.78 12.62 8.77
C ALA A 10 -32.94 11.55 9.50
N ALA A 11 -33.53 10.41 9.85
CA ALA A 11 -32.81 9.27 10.43
C ALA A 11 -32.04 8.44 9.38
N LEU A 12 -32.49 8.43 8.13
CA LEU A 12 -31.86 7.71 7.02
C LEU A 12 -30.56 8.39 6.57
N ILE A 13 -30.54 9.72 6.48
CA ILE A 13 -29.41 10.49 5.94
C ILE A 13 -28.09 10.19 6.69
N PRO A 14 -28.01 10.24 8.03
CA PRO A 14 -26.78 9.92 8.75
C PRO A 14 -26.32 8.46 8.55
N ARG A 15 -27.27 7.52 8.41
CA ARG A 15 -26.96 6.11 8.16
C ARG A 15 -26.40 5.91 6.76
N LEU A 16 -27.04 6.47 5.75
CA LEU A 16 -26.59 6.40 4.36
C LEU A 16 -25.21 7.04 4.18
N VAL A 17 -24.99 8.21 4.79
CA VAL A 17 -23.68 8.89 4.79
C VAL A 17 -22.62 8.04 5.52
N GLY A 18 -23.00 7.38 6.63
CA GLY A 18 -22.11 6.47 7.36
C GLY A 18 -21.71 5.24 6.54
N GLU A 19 -22.68 4.57 5.91
CA GLU A 19 -22.43 3.39 5.06
C GLU A 19 -21.58 3.75 3.84
N TRP A 20 -21.93 4.85 3.16
CA TRP A 20 -21.17 5.39 2.03
C TRP A 20 -19.70 5.62 2.39
N ARG A 21 -19.44 6.26 3.55
CA ARG A 21 -18.06 6.53 4.03
C ARG A 21 -17.24 5.26 4.23
N VAL A 22 -17.87 4.20 4.72
CA VAL A 22 -17.19 2.93 4.98
C VAL A 22 -16.92 2.18 3.68
N HIS A 23 -17.90 2.15 2.77
CA HIS A 23 -17.79 1.39 1.52
C HIS A 23 -16.69 1.90 0.60
N PHE A 24 -16.57 3.22 0.40
CA PHE A 24 -15.55 3.73 -0.52
C PHE A 24 -14.13 3.46 -0.03
N LEU A 25 -13.88 3.53 1.28
CA LEU A 25 -12.56 3.23 1.87
C LEU A 25 -12.22 1.74 1.78
N ASP A 26 -13.20 0.87 2.03
CA ASP A 26 -13.04 -0.57 1.88
C ASP A 26 -12.77 -0.98 0.43
N ASN A 27 -13.46 -0.33 -0.52
CA ASN A 27 -13.26 -0.54 -1.95
C ASN A 27 -11.90 -0.01 -2.41
N LEU A 28 -11.49 1.17 -1.94
CA LEU A 28 -10.16 1.73 -2.22
C LEU A 28 -9.05 0.82 -1.69
N ARG A 29 -9.19 0.30 -0.46
CA ARG A 29 -8.26 -0.70 0.10
C ARG A 29 -8.18 -1.94 -0.80
N SER A 30 -9.33 -2.45 -1.24
CA SER A 30 -9.39 -3.66 -2.09
C SER A 30 -8.72 -3.43 -3.44
N PHE A 31 -8.97 -2.27 -4.07
CA PHE A 31 -8.31 -1.85 -5.30
C PHE A 31 -6.79 -1.74 -5.13
N VAL A 32 -6.33 -1.13 -4.04
CA VAL A 32 -4.89 -1.02 -3.76
C VAL A 32 -4.26 -2.40 -3.57
N ILE A 33 -4.94 -3.36 -2.94
CA ILE A 33 -4.44 -4.73 -2.82
C ILE A 33 -4.37 -5.43 -4.19
N VAL A 34 -5.32 -5.17 -5.09
CA VAL A 34 -5.22 -5.63 -6.49
C VAL A 34 -3.95 -5.06 -7.14
N LEU A 35 -3.65 -3.78 -6.93
CA LEU A 35 -2.40 -3.17 -7.42
C LEU A 35 -1.15 -3.80 -6.80
N VAL A 36 -1.16 -4.18 -5.51
CA VAL A 36 -0.06 -4.92 -4.87
C VAL A 36 0.20 -6.24 -5.60
N VAL A 37 -0.85 -7.01 -5.90
CA VAL A 37 -0.71 -8.28 -6.65
C VAL A 37 -0.11 -8.03 -8.03
N LEU A 38 -0.66 -7.09 -8.80
CA LEU A 38 -0.17 -6.77 -10.14
C LEU A 38 1.27 -6.24 -10.14
N HIS A 39 1.63 -5.45 -9.13
CA HIS A 39 3.00 -4.94 -8.95
C HIS A 39 3.99 -6.09 -8.82
N HIS A 40 3.71 -7.05 -7.94
CA HIS A 40 4.57 -8.22 -7.75
C HIS A 40 4.62 -9.14 -8.96
N VAL A 41 3.52 -9.26 -9.71
CA VAL A 41 3.52 -9.99 -10.98
C VAL A 41 4.39 -9.30 -12.02
N ALA A 42 4.29 -7.97 -12.15
CA ALA A 42 5.07 -7.20 -13.11
C ALA A 42 6.59 -7.25 -12.86
N LEU A 43 7.01 -7.30 -11.58
CA LEU A 43 8.42 -7.44 -11.19
C LEU A 43 9.06 -8.71 -11.78
N SER A 44 8.32 -9.82 -11.83
CA SER A 44 8.84 -11.08 -12.41
C SER A 44 9.03 -11.06 -13.92
N PHE A 45 8.32 -10.18 -14.62
CA PHE A 45 8.20 -10.21 -16.07
C PHE A 45 8.77 -8.97 -16.77
N GLY A 46 9.56 -8.16 -16.06
CA GLY A 46 10.34 -7.07 -16.67
C GLY A 46 10.28 -5.73 -15.94
N GLY A 47 9.49 -5.61 -14.87
CA GLY A 47 9.53 -4.44 -13.99
C GLY A 47 10.80 -4.40 -13.12
N VAL A 48 11.31 -3.20 -12.85
CA VAL A 48 12.47 -2.99 -11.97
C VAL A 48 12.09 -3.15 -10.51
N GLY A 49 12.83 -3.99 -9.77
CA GLY A 49 12.67 -4.19 -8.33
C GLY A 49 13.02 -5.62 -7.94
N TYR A 50 12.68 -6.00 -6.72
CA TYR A 50 12.90 -7.35 -6.21
C TYR A 50 11.59 -8.12 -6.05
N TRP A 51 11.56 -9.34 -6.59
CA TRP A 51 10.54 -10.33 -6.30
C TRP A 51 11.17 -11.73 -6.28
N TYR A 52 10.46 -12.68 -5.67
CA TYR A 52 10.98 -14.03 -5.46
C TYR A 52 11.26 -14.81 -6.74
N TYR A 53 10.40 -14.65 -7.73
CA TYR A 53 10.51 -15.31 -9.02
C TYR A 53 10.89 -14.30 -10.10
N VAL A 54 11.82 -14.66 -10.97
CA VAL A 54 12.20 -13.89 -12.16
C VAL A 54 12.13 -14.81 -13.36
N SER A 55 11.36 -14.42 -14.38
CA SER A 55 11.22 -15.20 -15.61
C SER A 55 12.59 -15.34 -16.30
N PRO A 56 13.03 -16.56 -16.67
CA PRO A 56 14.27 -16.76 -17.41
C PRO A 56 14.15 -16.38 -18.89
N TYR A 57 12.92 -16.21 -19.41
CA TYR A 57 12.70 -15.90 -20.81
C TYR A 57 12.99 -14.41 -21.13
N PRO A 58 13.48 -14.11 -22.34
CA PRO A 58 13.73 -12.74 -22.76
C PRO A 58 12.43 -11.93 -22.82
N VAL A 59 12.54 -10.65 -22.46
CA VAL A 59 11.43 -9.68 -22.47
C VAL A 59 11.85 -8.49 -23.32
N SER A 60 10.93 -7.99 -24.16
CA SER A 60 11.18 -6.84 -25.03
C SER A 60 11.51 -5.58 -24.22
N ASN A 61 12.28 -4.66 -24.81
CA ASN A 61 12.60 -3.38 -24.16
C ASN A 61 11.34 -2.54 -23.92
N VAL A 62 10.33 -2.65 -24.79
CA VAL A 62 9.03 -1.99 -24.61
C VAL A 62 8.32 -2.53 -23.38
N SER A 63 8.23 -3.86 -23.22
CA SER A 63 7.63 -4.47 -22.02
C SER A 63 8.38 -4.06 -20.76
N LYS A 64 9.72 -4.10 -20.76
CA LYS A 64 10.52 -3.64 -19.61
C LYS A 64 10.22 -2.19 -19.25
N ALA A 65 10.18 -1.29 -20.22
CA ALA A 65 9.91 0.13 -19.99
C ALA A 65 8.50 0.35 -19.43
N VAL A 66 7.48 -0.27 -20.01
CA VAL A 66 6.08 -0.15 -19.57
C VAL A 66 5.88 -0.74 -18.17
N LEU A 67 6.39 -1.94 -17.91
CA LEU A 67 6.26 -2.59 -16.60
C LEU A 67 7.06 -1.86 -15.53
N THR A 68 8.23 -1.31 -15.86
CA THR A 68 9.01 -0.45 -14.96
C THR A 68 8.26 0.83 -14.63
N LEU A 69 7.67 1.49 -15.63
CA LEU A 69 6.87 2.69 -15.41
C LEU A 69 5.65 2.39 -14.53
N PHE A 70 4.95 1.29 -14.78
CA PHE A 70 3.84 0.82 -13.94
C PHE A 70 4.30 0.59 -12.49
N VAL A 71 5.36 -0.19 -12.29
CA VAL A 71 5.92 -0.50 -10.97
C VAL A 71 6.35 0.78 -10.24
N ALA A 72 7.08 1.67 -10.92
CA ALA A 72 7.58 2.92 -10.34
C ALA A 72 6.45 3.86 -9.92
N LEU A 73 5.45 4.08 -10.79
CA LEU A 73 4.28 4.90 -10.47
C LEU A 73 3.44 4.25 -9.38
N ASN A 74 3.26 2.93 -9.41
CA ASN A 74 2.50 2.24 -8.37
C ASN A 74 3.18 2.41 -7.01
N GLN A 75 4.52 2.26 -6.99
CA GLN A 75 5.34 2.38 -5.78
C GLN A 75 5.14 3.73 -5.07
N THR A 76 4.90 4.81 -5.82
CA THR A 76 4.82 6.15 -5.21
C THR A 76 3.60 6.33 -4.31
N PHE A 77 2.51 5.59 -4.50
CA PHE A 77 1.26 5.92 -3.78
C PHE A 77 0.56 4.76 -3.08
N PHE A 78 0.65 3.53 -3.58
CA PHE A 78 -0.20 2.42 -3.13
C PHE A 78 0.01 2.06 -1.64
N MET A 79 1.25 1.89 -1.17
CA MET A 79 1.53 1.62 0.25
C MET A 79 1.23 2.84 1.13
N GLY A 80 1.53 4.05 0.65
CA GLY A 80 1.14 5.30 1.32
C GLY A 80 -0.37 5.36 1.53
N LEU A 81 -1.18 5.08 0.50
CA LEU A 81 -2.64 5.02 0.61
C LEU A 81 -3.11 3.94 1.60
N MET A 82 -2.47 2.77 1.63
CA MET A 82 -2.79 1.74 2.63
C MET A 82 -2.55 2.25 4.06
N PHE A 83 -1.43 2.93 4.33
CA PHE A 83 -1.16 3.55 5.63
C PHE A 83 -2.13 4.68 5.95
N PHE A 84 -2.52 5.49 4.95
CA PHE A 84 -3.53 6.53 5.09
C PHE A 84 -4.91 5.96 5.48
N ILE A 85 -5.37 4.92 4.79
CA ILE A 85 -6.64 4.24 5.13
C ILE A 85 -6.55 3.59 6.51
N ALA A 86 -5.42 2.94 6.81
CA ALA A 86 -5.22 2.30 8.11
C ALA A 86 -5.23 3.30 9.27
N GLY A 87 -4.56 4.45 9.12
CA GLY A 87 -4.56 5.53 10.11
C GLY A 87 -5.96 6.04 10.43
N HIS A 88 -6.83 6.16 9.42
CA HIS A 88 -8.23 6.55 9.65
C HIS A 88 -8.99 5.55 10.52
N PHE A 89 -8.89 4.26 10.22
CA PHE A 89 -9.56 3.24 11.01
C PHE A 89 -8.93 3.09 12.41
N SER A 90 -7.63 3.31 12.54
CA SER A 90 -6.94 3.30 13.82
C SER A 90 -7.33 4.46 14.71
N SER A 91 -7.50 5.68 14.17
CA SER A 91 -7.96 6.82 14.97
C SER A 91 -9.36 6.59 15.55
N ILE A 92 -10.29 6.07 14.74
CA ILE A 92 -11.65 5.72 15.20
C ILE A 92 -11.59 4.60 16.26
N ALA A 93 -10.76 3.59 16.07
CA ALA A 93 -10.68 2.45 16.99
C ALA A 93 -10.06 2.83 18.34
N VAL A 94 -9.06 3.72 18.37
CA VAL A 94 -8.45 4.22 19.61
C VAL A 94 -9.44 5.06 20.42
N GLU A 95 -10.28 5.88 19.76
CA GLU A 95 -11.30 6.67 20.46
C GLU A 95 -12.40 5.82 21.12
N ARG A 96 -12.63 4.60 20.61
CA ARG A 96 -13.71 3.71 21.06
C ARG A 96 -13.28 2.64 22.06
N LYS A 97 -11.98 2.46 22.31
CA LYS A 97 -11.44 1.35 23.09
C LYS A 97 -10.44 1.85 24.14
N ALA A 98 -10.43 1.23 25.30
CA ALA A 98 -9.33 1.40 26.25
C ALA A 98 -8.01 0.93 25.62
N TRP A 99 -6.91 1.59 25.97
CA TRP A 99 -5.58 1.35 25.38
C TRP A 99 -5.19 -0.14 25.36
N GLY A 100 -5.32 -0.84 26.49
CA GLY A 100 -4.94 -2.26 26.59
C GLY A 100 -5.77 -3.17 25.67
N VAL A 101 -7.08 -2.92 25.59
CA VAL A 101 -8.00 -3.65 24.71
C VAL A 101 -7.65 -3.39 23.24
N PHE A 102 -7.38 -2.14 22.88
CA PHE A 102 -6.93 -1.78 21.54
C PHE A 102 -5.62 -2.51 21.17
N CYS A 103 -4.60 -2.46 22.01
CA CYS A 103 -3.31 -3.09 21.76
C CYS A 103 -3.43 -4.62 21.60
N ILE A 104 -4.22 -5.28 22.45
CA ILE A 104 -4.46 -6.73 22.35
C ILE A 104 -5.19 -7.07 21.05
N ASP A 105 -6.21 -6.29 20.68
CA ASP A 105 -6.94 -6.51 19.43
C ASP A 105 -6.05 -6.34 18.20
N ARG A 106 -5.17 -5.34 18.20
CA ARG A 106 -4.19 -5.13 17.11
C ARG A 106 -3.14 -6.24 17.07
N LEU A 107 -2.64 -6.67 18.23
CA LEU A 107 -1.69 -7.78 18.29
C LEU A 107 -2.32 -9.09 17.78
N LYS A 108 -3.60 -9.34 18.06
CA LYS A 108 -4.32 -10.48 17.49
C LYS A 108 -4.50 -10.36 15.98
N ARG A 109 -4.99 -9.22 15.49
CA ARG A 109 -5.34 -9.02 14.07
C ARG A 109 -4.14 -8.83 13.14
N LEU A 110 -3.02 -8.30 13.64
CA LEU A 110 -1.80 -8.03 12.87
C LEU A 110 -0.66 -8.96 13.29
N GLY A 111 -0.42 -9.10 14.59
CA GLY A 111 0.66 -9.93 15.14
C GLY A 111 0.53 -11.41 14.79
N ILE A 112 -0.67 -12.00 14.92
CA ILE A 112 -0.88 -13.41 14.56
C ILE A 112 -0.60 -13.64 13.06
N PRO A 113 -1.18 -12.86 12.11
CA PRO A 113 -0.81 -12.98 10.71
C PRO A 113 0.68 -12.79 10.40
N ILE A 114 1.39 -11.89 11.09
CA ILE A 114 2.85 -11.73 10.92
C ILE A 114 3.59 -13.03 11.24
N VAL A 115 3.28 -13.64 12.38
CA VAL A 115 3.91 -14.89 12.84
C VAL A 115 3.53 -16.03 11.90
N VAL A 116 2.24 -16.23 11.63
CA VAL A 116 1.76 -17.30 10.74
C VAL A 116 2.35 -17.15 9.35
N TYR A 117 2.41 -15.94 8.81
CA TYR A 117 2.98 -15.71 7.50
C TYR A 117 4.47 -16.07 7.48
N THR A 118 5.24 -15.57 8.44
CA THR A 118 6.68 -15.79 8.50
C THR A 118 7.05 -17.26 8.74
N PHE A 119 6.31 -17.97 9.60
CA PHE A 119 6.67 -19.35 9.97
C PHE A 119 5.99 -20.44 9.16
N ALA A 120 4.86 -20.16 8.51
CA ALA A 120 4.07 -21.16 7.79
C ALA A 120 3.81 -20.80 6.31
N ILE A 121 3.45 -19.56 5.99
CA ILE A 121 3.07 -19.19 4.61
C ILE A 121 4.29 -18.93 3.73
N HIS A 122 5.24 -18.10 4.17
CA HIS A 122 6.44 -17.78 3.40
C HIS A 122 7.34 -19.00 3.10
N PRO A 123 7.52 -19.98 4.01
CA PRO A 123 8.20 -21.23 3.65
C PRO A 123 7.60 -21.94 2.44
N LEU A 124 6.30 -21.80 2.16
CA LEU A 124 5.69 -22.37 0.95
C LEU A 124 6.28 -21.74 -0.31
N VAL A 125 6.56 -20.44 -0.32
CA VAL A 125 7.28 -19.76 -1.41
C VAL A 125 8.67 -20.36 -1.59
N VAL A 126 9.39 -20.58 -0.49
CA VAL A 126 10.72 -21.21 -0.50
C VAL A 126 10.67 -22.62 -1.09
N VAL A 127 9.68 -23.41 -0.70
CA VAL A 127 9.48 -24.78 -1.23
C VAL A 127 9.13 -24.76 -2.72
N LEU A 128 8.25 -23.85 -3.15
CA LEU A 128 7.84 -23.71 -4.56
C LEU A 128 9.03 -23.38 -5.47
N LEU A 129 9.96 -22.54 -5.00
CA LEU A 129 11.13 -22.10 -5.78
C LEU A 129 12.29 -23.10 -5.72
N ASN A 130 12.32 -23.96 -4.71
CA ASN A 130 13.40 -24.90 -4.51
C ASN A 130 13.38 -26.05 -5.54
N ARG A 131 14.51 -26.27 -6.21
CA ARG A 131 14.72 -27.38 -7.17
C ARG A 131 15.43 -28.60 -6.56
N GLY A 132 15.90 -28.48 -5.32
CA GLY A 132 16.63 -29.54 -4.60
C GLY A 132 15.81 -30.19 -3.49
N SER A 133 16.50 -30.64 -2.43
CA SER A 133 15.84 -31.22 -1.25
C SER A 133 15.01 -30.18 -0.50
N VAL A 134 13.71 -30.44 -0.35
CA VAL A 134 12.78 -29.61 0.43
C VAL A 134 13.25 -29.47 1.88
N TRP A 135 13.74 -30.56 2.48
CA TRP A 135 14.26 -30.55 3.84
C TRP A 135 15.43 -29.58 4.00
N THR A 136 16.38 -29.59 3.06
CA THR A 136 17.55 -28.70 3.11
C THR A 136 17.13 -27.24 2.98
N ALA A 137 16.19 -26.94 2.07
CA ALA A 137 15.69 -25.58 1.87
C ALA A 137 14.96 -25.05 3.12
N LEU A 138 14.08 -25.85 3.73
CA LEU A 138 13.38 -25.48 4.96
C LEU A 138 14.33 -25.34 6.15
N ARG A 139 15.26 -26.28 6.31
CA ARG A 139 16.29 -26.20 7.36
C ARG A 139 17.11 -24.93 7.22
N HIS A 140 17.55 -24.61 6.00
CA HIS A 140 18.28 -23.37 5.73
C HIS A 140 17.43 -22.14 6.05
N TYR A 141 16.17 -22.11 5.63
CA TYR A 141 15.24 -21.03 5.91
C TYR A 141 15.09 -20.77 7.41
N TYR A 142 14.77 -21.79 8.20
CA TYR A 142 14.52 -21.61 9.64
C TYR A 142 15.80 -21.31 10.43
N LEU A 143 16.96 -21.84 10.04
CA LEU A 143 18.24 -21.54 10.70
C LEU A 143 18.75 -20.12 10.42
N ASN A 144 18.37 -19.54 9.29
CA ASN A 144 18.78 -18.18 8.89
C ASN A 144 17.63 -17.17 9.01
N LEU A 145 16.57 -17.51 9.73
CA LEU A 145 15.44 -16.62 9.93
C LEU A 145 15.83 -15.49 10.91
N ASP A 146 16.13 -14.32 10.36
CA ASP A 146 16.55 -13.13 11.11
C ASP A 146 15.46 -12.05 11.19
N ARG A 147 14.34 -12.23 10.48
CA ARG A 147 13.35 -11.17 10.27
C ARG A 147 11.96 -11.63 9.84
N VAL A 148 11.02 -10.69 9.92
CA VAL A 148 9.71 -10.78 9.26
C VAL A 148 9.91 -10.93 7.75
N GLN A 149 9.21 -11.87 7.13
CA GLN A 149 9.44 -12.22 5.73
C GLN A 149 8.37 -11.68 4.79
N GLY A 150 8.79 -11.29 3.59
CA GLY A 150 7.90 -10.97 2.48
C GLY A 150 7.02 -9.73 2.67
N PRO A 151 5.91 -9.62 1.92
CA PRO A 151 5.09 -8.42 1.86
C PRO A 151 4.40 -8.08 3.19
N ILE A 152 4.42 -8.99 4.18
CA ILE A 152 3.80 -8.81 5.51
C ILE A 152 4.45 -7.71 6.35
N TRP A 153 5.59 -7.15 5.90
CA TRP A 153 6.24 -5.99 6.53
C TRP A 153 5.28 -4.82 6.75
N PHE A 154 4.29 -4.62 5.87
CA PHE A 154 3.33 -3.52 6.00
C PHE A 154 2.49 -3.64 7.27
N ILE A 155 1.94 -4.82 7.58
CA ILE A 155 1.17 -4.99 8.81
C ILE A 155 2.04 -4.99 10.06
N ALA A 156 3.32 -5.38 9.94
CA ALA A 156 4.29 -5.26 11.02
C ALA A 156 4.58 -3.79 11.35
N LEU A 157 4.82 -2.95 10.35
CA LEU A 157 4.98 -1.52 10.55
C LEU A 157 3.69 -0.84 11.02
N LEU A 158 2.53 -1.28 10.50
CA LEU A 158 1.24 -0.78 10.95
C LEU A 158 0.99 -1.07 12.43
N LEU A 159 1.36 -2.26 12.92
CA LEU A 159 1.26 -2.58 14.34
C LEU A 159 2.09 -1.61 15.19
N VAL A 160 3.28 -1.23 14.73
CA VAL A 160 4.12 -0.22 15.39
C VAL A 160 3.43 1.15 15.39
N PHE A 161 2.90 1.59 14.26
CA PHE A 161 2.18 2.87 14.17
C PHE A 161 0.94 2.89 15.07
N ASP A 162 0.16 1.81 15.10
CA ASP A 162 -1.02 1.67 15.95
C ASP A 162 -0.66 1.78 17.43
N VAL A 163 0.37 1.05 17.88
CA VAL A 163 0.84 1.07 19.27
C VAL A 163 1.41 2.43 19.65
N ILE A 164 2.24 3.05 18.80
CA ILE A 164 2.78 4.40 19.05
C ILE A 164 1.62 5.39 19.16
N TYR A 165 0.68 5.38 18.22
CA TYR A 165 -0.44 6.31 18.21
C TYR A 165 -1.34 6.17 19.44
N ALA A 166 -1.71 4.93 19.81
CA ALA A 166 -2.51 4.67 21.00
C ALA A 166 -1.78 5.09 22.28
N THR A 167 -0.46 4.83 22.36
CA THR A 167 0.37 5.18 23.52
C THR A 167 0.54 6.69 23.66
N THR A 168 0.73 7.41 22.55
CA THR A 168 0.74 8.89 22.56
C THR A 168 -0.57 9.45 23.08
N LYS A 169 -1.71 8.90 22.66
CA LYS A 169 -3.03 9.31 23.15
C LYS A 169 -3.26 8.99 24.64
N LEU A 170 -2.64 7.93 25.15
CA LEU A 170 -2.71 7.57 26.57
C LEU A 170 -1.96 8.59 27.45
N PHE A 171 -0.71 8.93 27.09
CA PHE A 171 0.13 9.81 27.89
C PHE A 171 -0.11 11.30 27.63
N ILE A 172 -0.59 11.64 26.44
CA ILE A 172 -0.90 13.01 26.03
C ILE A 172 -2.34 13.02 25.50
N PRO A 173 -3.37 12.99 26.37
CA PRO A 173 -4.77 12.97 25.92
C PRO A 173 -5.14 14.20 25.09
N SER A 174 -4.49 15.34 25.36
CA SER A 174 -4.61 16.59 24.60
C SER A 174 -3.91 16.55 23.24
N PHE A 175 -3.13 15.51 22.93
CA PHE A 175 -2.45 15.37 21.65
C PHE A 175 -3.49 15.36 20.54
N GLY A 176 -3.53 16.45 19.78
CA GLY A 176 -4.31 16.59 18.57
C GLY A 176 -3.40 17.00 17.45
N PHE A 177 -3.67 16.51 16.25
CA PHE A 177 -3.04 17.08 15.06
C PHE A 177 -3.59 18.50 14.84
N LEU A 178 -2.73 19.40 14.34
CA LEU A 178 -3.18 20.71 13.90
C LEU A 178 -4.12 20.52 12.71
N ILE A 179 -5.40 20.78 12.93
CA ILE A 179 -6.45 20.57 11.94
C ILE A 179 -6.70 21.91 11.24
N PRO A 180 -6.53 21.97 9.91
CA PRO A 180 -6.92 23.13 9.14
C PRO A 180 -8.40 23.47 9.34
N SER A 181 -8.68 24.74 9.62
CA SER A 181 -10.05 25.30 9.70
C SER A 181 -10.48 25.98 8.38
N SER A 182 -9.56 26.16 7.45
CA SER A 182 -9.82 26.77 6.15
C SER A 182 -9.00 26.08 5.04
N TYR A 183 -9.45 26.25 3.80
CA TYR A 183 -8.76 25.72 2.63
C TYR A 183 -7.33 26.27 2.50
N SER A 184 -7.11 27.55 2.83
CA SER A 184 -5.77 28.16 2.83
C SER A 184 -4.84 27.54 3.87
N GLN A 185 -5.35 27.26 5.07
CA GLN A 185 -4.58 26.55 6.10
C GLN A 185 -4.27 25.11 5.66
N TYR A 186 -5.22 24.43 5.01
CA TYR A 186 -4.99 23.08 4.50
C TYR A 186 -3.90 23.07 3.42
N ARG A 187 -3.96 24.00 2.46
CA ARG A 187 -2.93 24.13 1.42
C ARG A 187 -1.55 24.40 1.99
N LEU A 188 -1.44 25.28 3.00
CA LEU A 188 -0.18 25.53 3.68
C LEU A 188 0.32 24.27 4.41
N ALA A 189 -0.56 23.58 5.13
CA ALA A 189 -0.22 22.35 5.84
C ALA A 189 0.22 21.23 4.87
N ALA A 190 -0.46 21.06 3.74
CA ALA A 190 -0.07 20.12 2.68
C ALA A 190 1.28 20.50 2.07
N LEU A 191 1.51 21.77 1.74
CA LEU A 191 2.79 22.23 1.19
C LEU A 191 3.94 21.97 2.17
N LEU A 192 3.76 22.34 3.44
CA LEU A 192 4.76 22.12 4.48
C LEU A 192 4.99 20.62 4.72
N GLY A 193 3.91 19.83 4.83
CA GLY A 193 3.99 18.39 5.05
C GLY A 193 4.72 17.67 3.93
N ILE A 194 4.40 17.96 2.66
CA ILE A 194 5.09 17.38 1.50
C ILE A 194 6.55 17.83 1.48
N SER A 195 6.84 19.11 1.71
CA SER A 195 8.21 19.62 1.73
C SER A 195 9.05 18.96 2.83
N THR A 196 8.48 18.82 4.03
CA THR A 196 9.13 18.10 5.14
C THR A 196 9.39 16.64 4.78
N VAL A 197 8.40 15.95 4.20
CA VAL A 197 8.60 14.54 3.82
C VAL A 197 9.62 14.38 2.70
N ILE A 198 9.68 15.28 1.71
CA ILE A 198 10.74 15.27 0.69
C ILE A 198 12.11 15.34 1.35
N ILE A 199 12.30 16.29 2.26
CA ILE A 199 13.57 16.47 2.99
C ILE A 199 13.88 15.22 3.81
N CYS A 200 12.93 14.72 4.61
CA CYS A 200 13.13 13.53 5.43
C CYS A 200 13.43 12.29 4.56
N THR A 201 12.70 12.07 3.47
CA THR A 201 12.92 10.97 2.53
C THR A 201 14.32 11.06 1.92
N PHE A 202 14.74 12.24 1.47
CA PHE A 202 16.08 12.45 0.94
C PHE A 202 17.15 12.19 2.01
N SER A 203 17.01 12.76 3.20
CA SER A 203 17.95 12.57 4.32
C SER A 203 18.07 11.11 4.75
N VAL A 204 16.96 10.38 4.88
CA VAL A 204 16.98 8.95 5.21
C VAL A 204 17.71 8.15 4.14
N ARG A 205 17.52 8.48 2.86
CA ARG A 205 18.20 7.82 1.72
C ARG A 205 19.69 8.14 1.62
N LEU A 206 20.20 9.14 2.34
CA LEU A 206 21.65 9.35 2.48
C LEU A 206 22.29 8.23 3.30
N SER A 207 21.63 7.78 4.36
CA SER A 207 22.12 6.71 5.25
C SER A 207 21.62 5.32 4.84
N PHE A 208 20.42 5.25 4.26
CA PHE A 208 19.75 4.01 3.86
C PHE A 208 19.30 4.12 2.40
N PRO A 209 20.20 3.94 1.42
CA PRO A 209 19.85 3.93 0.02
C PRO A 209 18.74 2.89 -0.29
N LEU A 210 17.98 3.11 -1.37
CA LEU A 210 16.93 2.18 -1.81
C LEU A 210 17.47 0.75 -1.95
N GLY A 211 16.66 -0.24 -1.53
CA GLY A 211 17.09 -1.64 -1.41
C GLY A 211 17.83 -1.97 -0.11
N THR A 212 18.08 -1.00 0.77
CA THR A 212 18.55 -1.26 2.14
C THR A 212 17.35 -1.65 3.01
N HIS A 213 17.43 -2.81 3.67
CA HIS A 213 16.36 -3.27 4.57
C HIS A 213 16.80 -3.19 6.04
N ILE A 214 15.90 -2.76 6.93
CA ILE A 214 16.10 -2.92 8.37
C ILE A 214 16.00 -4.42 8.67
N PRO A 215 16.98 -4.99 9.41
CA PRO A 215 17.01 -6.40 9.71
C PRO A 215 15.67 -6.92 10.22
N VAL A 216 15.09 -6.37 11.28
CA VAL A 216 13.93 -6.99 11.98
C VAL A 216 12.63 -7.06 11.15
N MET A 217 12.32 -6.06 10.32
CA MET A 217 10.99 -5.92 9.68
C MET A 217 11.00 -6.15 8.16
N ALA A 218 12.16 -6.40 7.54
CA ALA A 218 12.34 -6.38 6.08
C ALA A 218 11.87 -5.06 5.41
N LEU A 219 11.74 -4.00 6.21
CA LEU A 219 11.27 -2.68 5.81
C LEU A 219 12.40 -1.90 5.14
N GLU A 220 12.11 -1.24 4.02
CA GLU A 220 13.01 -0.26 3.40
C GLU A 220 12.84 1.12 4.06
N PRO A 221 13.84 1.63 4.83
CA PRO A 221 13.74 2.91 5.52
C PRO A 221 13.44 4.09 4.60
N GLY A 222 13.94 4.03 3.36
CA GLY A 222 13.83 5.09 2.37
C GLY A 222 12.41 5.46 1.94
N TYR A 223 11.40 4.70 2.36
CA TYR A 223 9.98 5.01 2.14
C TYR A 223 9.22 5.37 3.43
N THR A 224 9.84 5.20 4.59
CA THR A 224 9.18 5.37 5.89
C THR A 224 8.66 6.78 6.16
N PRO A 225 9.33 7.89 5.76
CA PRO A 225 8.80 9.23 6.01
C PRO A 225 7.43 9.46 5.35
N GLN A 226 7.25 8.93 4.14
CA GLN A 226 5.96 8.94 3.45
C GLN A 226 4.90 8.18 4.25
N TYR A 227 5.21 6.97 4.72
CA TYR A 227 4.28 6.12 5.45
C TYR A 227 3.83 6.78 6.76
N VAL A 228 4.74 7.46 7.46
CA VAL A 228 4.43 8.25 8.66
C VAL A 228 3.46 9.39 8.33
N LEU A 229 3.76 10.21 7.31
CA LEU A 229 2.87 11.30 6.91
C LEU A 229 1.50 10.78 6.46
N ALA A 230 1.47 9.70 5.69
CA ALA A 230 0.25 9.09 5.21
C ALA A 230 -0.63 8.62 6.37
N TYR A 231 -0.05 7.87 7.32
CA TYR A 231 -0.76 7.40 8.51
C TYR A 231 -1.31 8.56 9.35
N ILE A 232 -0.50 9.59 9.62
CA ILE A 232 -0.93 10.79 10.37
C ILE A 232 -2.06 11.53 9.65
N SER A 233 -1.95 11.71 8.33
CA SER A 233 -2.99 12.35 7.51
C SER A 233 -4.28 11.53 7.56
N GLY A 234 -4.15 10.20 7.53
CA GLY A 234 -5.24 9.24 7.69
C GLY A 234 -5.98 9.38 9.03
N CYS A 235 -5.24 9.48 10.13
CA CYS A 235 -5.81 9.71 11.45
C CYS A 235 -6.68 10.99 11.51
N SER A 236 -6.34 11.99 10.68
CA SER A 236 -7.04 13.27 10.59
C SER A 236 -8.11 13.32 9.48
N LEU A 237 -8.31 12.23 8.73
CA LEU A 237 -9.12 12.19 7.51
C LEU A 237 -10.51 12.79 7.70
N SER A 238 -11.23 12.44 8.77
CA SER A 238 -12.59 12.92 9.04
C SER A 238 -12.71 14.45 9.12
N LYS A 239 -11.60 15.15 9.32
CA LYS A 239 -11.54 16.61 9.46
C LYS A 239 -10.97 17.30 8.22
N ILE A 240 -10.06 16.64 7.51
CA ILE A 240 -9.38 17.22 6.34
C ILE A 240 -10.02 16.82 5.00
N GLN A 241 -10.85 15.78 4.97
CA GLN A 241 -11.43 15.19 3.76
C GLN A 241 -11.98 16.22 2.79
N GLN A 242 -12.80 17.16 3.27
CA GLN A 242 -13.43 18.19 2.44
C GLN A 242 -12.44 19.08 1.66
N TYR A 243 -11.20 19.21 2.13
CA TYR A 243 -10.16 20.03 1.47
C TYR A 243 -9.27 19.23 0.52
N MET A 244 -9.33 17.89 0.59
CA MET A 244 -8.52 16.98 -0.23
C MET A 244 -9.17 16.65 -1.58
N LEU A 245 -10.50 16.83 -1.68
CA LEU A 245 -11.28 16.38 -2.83
C LEU A 245 -11.07 17.27 -4.05
N PHE A 246 -10.92 16.65 -5.20
CA PHE A 246 -10.88 17.32 -6.47
C PHE A 246 -12.31 17.46 -7.02
N ARG A 247 -12.61 18.63 -7.58
CA ARG A 247 -13.90 18.86 -8.26
C ARG A 247 -14.14 17.89 -9.45
N ASP A 248 -13.07 17.50 -10.14
CA ASP A 248 -13.09 16.52 -11.22
C ASP A 248 -11.98 15.48 -10.97
N PRO A 249 -12.29 14.37 -10.25
CA PRO A 249 -11.31 13.37 -9.88
C PRO A 249 -10.70 12.64 -11.07
N ARG A 250 -11.46 12.45 -12.17
CA ARG A 250 -10.96 11.75 -13.37
C ARG A 250 -9.92 12.61 -14.08
N ARG A 251 -10.20 13.90 -14.24
CA ARG A 251 -9.23 14.84 -14.80
C ARG A 251 -8.02 15.00 -13.89
N ALA A 252 -8.23 15.09 -12.57
CA ALA A 252 -7.13 15.17 -11.61
C ALA A 252 -6.21 13.93 -11.72
N LEU A 253 -6.79 12.73 -11.84
CA LEU A 253 -6.03 11.49 -12.00
C LEU A 253 -5.24 11.48 -13.31
N ALA A 254 -5.87 11.83 -14.43
CA ALA A 254 -5.22 11.89 -15.74
C ALA A 254 -4.05 12.89 -15.75
N LEU A 255 -4.24 14.09 -15.18
CA LEU A 255 -3.19 15.10 -15.07
C LEU A 255 -2.08 14.68 -14.11
N SER A 256 -2.41 13.97 -13.03
CA SER A 256 -1.42 13.46 -12.08
C SER A 256 -0.53 12.38 -12.71
N TYR A 257 -1.12 11.44 -13.46
CA TYR A 257 -0.35 10.45 -14.22
C TYR A 257 0.48 11.09 -15.33
N LEU A 258 -0.10 12.01 -16.11
CA LEU A 258 0.62 12.74 -17.14
C LEU A 258 1.81 13.50 -16.54
N GLY A 259 1.59 14.24 -15.45
CA GLY A 259 2.64 14.98 -14.75
C GLY A 259 3.73 14.06 -14.20
N ALA A 260 3.37 12.93 -13.60
CA ALA A 260 4.32 11.94 -13.09
C ALA A 260 5.18 11.33 -14.20
N ILE A 261 4.56 10.98 -15.35
CA ILE A 261 5.26 10.40 -16.51
C ILE A 261 6.19 11.43 -17.16
N LEU A 262 5.68 12.65 -17.43
CA LEU A 262 6.46 13.70 -18.06
C LEU A 262 7.65 14.12 -17.18
N SER A 263 7.46 14.27 -15.87
CA SER A 263 8.55 14.61 -14.96
C SER A 263 9.60 13.50 -14.86
N ALA A 264 9.19 12.22 -14.80
CA ALA A 264 10.13 11.10 -14.84
C ALA A 264 10.94 11.06 -16.14
N ALA A 265 10.28 11.31 -17.29
CA ALA A 265 10.91 11.38 -18.59
C ALA A 265 11.91 12.54 -18.69
N ILE A 266 11.57 13.72 -18.16
CA ILE A 266 12.46 14.89 -18.12
C ILE A 266 13.69 14.59 -17.25
N ILE A 267 13.51 14.08 -16.04
CA ILE A 267 14.62 13.74 -15.13
C ILE A 267 15.58 12.74 -15.80
N SER A 268 15.03 11.69 -16.40
CA SER A 268 15.82 10.67 -17.11
C SER A 268 16.52 11.24 -18.35
N GLY A 269 15.82 12.08 -19.12
CA GLY A 269 16.34 12.72 -20.32
C GLY A 269 17.49 13.70 -20.03
N ILE A 270 17.42 14.45 -18.93
CA ILE A 270 18.52 15.31 -18.47
C ILE A 270 19.77 14.48 -18.14
N GLY A 271 19.61 13.36 -17.42
CA GLY A 271 20.72 12.45 -17.12
C GLY A 271 21.39 11.90 -18.37
N ALA A 272 20.59 11.48 -19.35
CA ALA A 272 21.08 11.00 -20.64
C ALA A 272 21.80 12.10 -21.44
N ALA A 273 21.21 13.30 -21.55
CA ALA A 273 21.76 14.41 -22.31
C ALA A 273 23.11 14.91 -21.75
N LEU A 274 23.28 14.86 -20.44
CA LEU A 274 24.51 15.28 -19.77
C LEU A 274 25.55 14.15 -19.61
N ALA A 275 25.23 12.92 -20.07
CA ALA A 275 26.05 11.73 -19.88
C ALA A 275 26.48 11.49 -18.41
N ILE A 276 25.65 11.93 -17.46
CA ILE A 276 25.93 11.76 -16.03
C ILE A 276 25.34 10.42 -15.59
N PRO A 277 26.12 9.56 -14.91
CA PRO A 277 25.58 8.36 -14.29
C PRO A 277 24.43 8.72 -13.34
N VAL A 278 23.24 8.21 -13.63
CA VAL A 278 22.03 8.51 -12.86
C VAL A 278 21.90 7.54 -11.69
N THR A 279 21.97 8.07 -10.47
CA THR A 279 21.84 7.28 -9.24
C THR A 279 20.67 7.78 -8.39
N TYR A 280 19.53 7.10 -8.49
CA TYR A 280 18.32 7.40 -7.73
C TYR A 280 18.29 6.80 -6.32
N ALA A 281 19.09 5.77 -6.08
CA ALA A 281 19.02 4.97 -4.85
C ALA A 281 19.37 5.78 -3.58
N GLY A 282 20.26 6.76 -3.68
CA GLY A 282 20.68 7.58 -2.54
C GLY A 282 21.91 8.43 -2.85
N GLY A 283 22.49 9.01 -1.80
CA GLY A 283 23.67 9.87 -1.88
C GLY A 283 23.37 11.35 -2.14
N MET A 284 24.36 12.19 -1.88
CA MET A 284 24.24 13.65 -2.02
C MET A 284 24.37 14.07 -3.49
N ASN A 285 23.32 13.83 -4.28
CA ASN A 285 23.30 14.14 -5.71
C ASN A 285 21.90 14.60 -6.18
N PRO A 286 21.81 15.36 -7.29
CA PRO A 286 20.54 15.91 -7.77
C PRO A 286 19.55 14.85 -8.28
N PHE A 287 20.00 13.67 -8.72
CA PHE A 287 19.11 12.59 -9.15
C PHE A 287 18.43 11.91 -7.97
N ALA A 288 19.13 11.67 -6.86
CA ALA A 288 18.53 11.17 -5.62
C ALA A 288 17.53 12.18 -5.03
N LEU A 289 17.85 13.49 -5.05
CA LEU A 289 16.93 14.53 -4.60
C LEU A 289 15.70 14.64 -5.51
N SER A 290 15.89 14.65 -6.83
CA SER A 290 14.76 14.70 -7.79
C SER A 290 13.88 13.46 -7.70
N TYR A 291 14.44 12.28 -7.43
CA TYR A 291 13.64 11.08 -7.15
C TYR A 291 12.84 11.20 -5.84
N ALA A 292 13.41 11.78 -4.78
CA ALA A 292 12.64 12.08 -3.56
C ALA A 292 11.49 13.06 -3.83
N ILE A 293 11.75 14.15 -4.56
CA ILE A 293 10.72 15.12 -4.97
C ILE A 293 9.64 14.43 -5.80
N TRP A 294 10.05 13.70 -6.85
CA TRP A 294 9.13 13.00 -7.75
C TRP A 294 8.27 11.98 -6.98
N HIS A 295 8.89 11.17 -6.13
CA HIS A 295 8.20 10.16 -5.34
C HIS A 295 7.12 10.76 -4.42
N GLU A 296 7.45 11.78 -3.63
CA GLU A 296 6.52 12.35 -2.65
C GLU A 296 5.46 13.24 -3.27
N THR A 297 5.78 13.93 -4.37
CA THR A 297 4.77 14.69 -5.13
C THR A 297 3.81 13.75 -5.86
N CYS A 298 4.30 12.65 -6.43
CA CYS A 298 3.44 11.61 -7.01
C CYS A 298 2.53 10.99 -5.97
N PHE A 299 3.03 10.70 -4.76
CA PHE A 299 2.17 10.26 -3.65
C PHE A 299 1.03 11.24 -3.38
N TYR A 300 1.35 12.52 -3.21
CA TYR A 300 0.34 13.52 -2.93
C TYR A 300 -0.71 13.59 -4.04
N PHE A 301 -0.29 13.77 -5.30
CA PHE A 301 -1.22 13.97 -6.41
C PHE A 301 -1.97 12.70 -6.81
N LEU A 302 -1.27 11.57 -7.03
CA LEU A 302 -1.93 10.31 -7.39
C LEU A 302 -2.74 9.75 -6.22
N GLY A 303 -2.22 9.84 -4.99
CA GLY A 303 -2.92 9.38 -3.80
C GLY A 303 -4.22 10.15 -3.56
N THR A 304 -4.17 11.48 -3.59
CA THR A 304 -5.39 12.30 -3.44
C THR A 304 -6.35 12.14 -4.62
N ALA A 305 -5.85 11.96 -5.85
CA ALA A 305 -6.70 11.75 -7.02
C ALA A 305 -7.43 10.40 -6.97
N TRP A 306 -6.74 9.32 -6.59
CA TRP A 306 -7.38 8.02 -6.37
C TRP A 306 -8.37 8.07 -5.21
N PHE A 307 -8.02 8.72 -4.11
CA PHE A 307 -8.93 8.93 -2.98
C PHE A 307 -10.21 9.66 -3.43
N SER A 308 -10.07 10.80 -4.13
CA SER A 308 -11.21 11.59 -4.62
C SER A 308 -12.05 10.80 -5.64
N LEU A 309 -11.41 10.01 -6.51
CA LEU A 309 -12.14 9.19 -7.47
C LEU A 309 -13.00 8.15 -6.77
N PHE A 310 -12.45 7.45 -5.77
CA PHE A 310 -13.20 6.45 -5.01
C PHE A 310 -14.31 7.07 -4.18
N HIS A 311 -14.07 8.26 -3.63
CA HIS A 311 -15.03 9.02 -2.87
C HIS A 311 -16.21 9.51 -3.72
N ASP A 312 -15.98 10.07 -4.92
CA ASP A 312 -17.03 10.76 -5.68
C ASP A 312 -17.73 9.89 -6.74
N SER A 313 -17.24 8.67 -7.02
CA SER A 313 -17.83 7.79 -8.02
C SER A 313 -18.90 6.86 -7.44
N GLU A 314 -20.08 6.81 -8.07
CA GLU A 314 -21.19 5.93 -7.66
C GLU A 314 -20.74 4.46 -7.55
N ARG A 315 -20.06 3.93 -8.58
CA ARG A 315 -19.58 2.54 -8.60
C ARG A 315 -18.59 2.19 -7.49
N THR A 316 -17.83 3.17 -7.00
CA THR A 316 -16.79 2.94 -5.98
C THR A 316 -17.31 3.18 -4.57
N THR A 317 -18.49 3.78 -4.44
CA THR A 317 -19.17 4.01 -3.17
C THR A 317 -20.26 2.98 -2.91
N GLU A 318 -20.68 2.25 -3.94
CA GLU A 318 -21.50 1.04 -3.81
C GLU A 318 -20.82 -0.03 -2.94
N LYS A 319 -21.66 -0.80 -2.24
CA LYS A 319 -21.21 -1.95 -1.47
C LYS A 319 -20.73 -3.05 -2.42
N TRP A 320 -19.42 -3.22 -2.61
CA TRP A 320 -18.83 -4.35 -3.36
C TRP A 320 -19.01 -5.71 -2.66
N GLY A 321 -19.82 -5.74 -1.60
CA GLY A 321 -20.23 -6.94 -0.88
C GLY A 321 -19.05 -7.65 -0.24
N THR A 322 -18.90 -8.93 -0.55
CA THR A 322 -17.95 -9.84 0.08
C THR A 322 -16.51 -9.64 -0.40
N THR A 323 -16.29 -9.00 -1.55
CA THR A 323 -14.95 -8.75 -2.10
C THR A 323 -14.09 -7.91 -1.15
N ALA A 324 -14.66 -6.87 -0.54
CA ALA A 324 -13.99 -6.03 0.44
C ALA A 324 -13.60 -6.80 1.71
N ARG A 325 -14.47 -7.71 2.17
CA ARG A 325 -14.23 -8.57 3.34
C ARG A 325 -13.02 -9.49 3.15
N TYR A 326 -12.80 -10.00 1.93
CA TYR A 326 -11.72 -10.94 1.65
C TYR A 326 -10.40 -10.27 1.27
N SER A 327 -10.38 -8.94 1.11
CA SER A 327 -9.20 -8.21 0.67
C SER A 327 -8.00 -8.40 1.61
N TYR A 328 -8.21 -8.37 2.93
CA TYR A 328 -7.12 -8.54 3.90
C TYR A 328 -6.49 -9.94 3.85
N GLY A 329 -7.31 -10.99 3.83
CA GLY A 329 -6.80 -12.35 3.64
C GLY A 329 -6.11 -12.56 2.29
N ALA A 330 -6.61 -11.92 1.22
CA ALA A 330 -5.98 -11.99 -0.10
C ALA A 330 -4.60 -11.34 -0.08
N TYR A 331 -4.47 -10.18 0.59
CA TYR A 331 -3.17 -9.56 0.84
C TYR A 331 -2.23 -10.45 1.66
N ILE A 332 -2.70 -11.26 2.61
CA ILE A 332 -1.81 -12.16 3.34
C ILE A 332 -1.30 -13.30 2.43
N VAL A 333 -2.17 -13.89 1.62
CA VAL A 333 -1.83 -15.11 0.85
C VAL A 333 -1.25 -14.87 -0.54
N HIS A 334 -1.39 -13.66 -1.09
CA HIS A 334 -1.11 -13.41 -2.52
C HIS A 334 0.29 -13.84 -2.95
N SER A 335 1.32 -13.64 -2.13
CA SER A 335 2.70 -14.01 -2.46
C SER A 335 2.86 -15.47 -2.89
N VAL A 336 2.25 -16.42 -2.18
CA VAL A 336 2.28 -17.86 -2.51
C VAL A 336 1.52 -18.11 -3.80
N VAL A 337 0.34 -17.52 -3.94
CA VAL A 337 -0.52 -17.66 -5.13
C VAL A 337 0.17 -17.13 -6.38
N VAL A 338 0.76 -15.93 -6.28
CA VAL A 338 1.49 -15.26 -7.34
C VAL A 338 2.70 -16.10 -7.76
N VAL A 339 3.54 -16.51 -6.82
CA VAL A 339 4.74 -17.30 -7.16
C VAL A 339 4.37 -18.66 -7.76
N TRP A 340 3.33 -19.32 -7.22
CA TRP A 340 2.84 -20.58 -7.79
C TRP A 340 2.36 -20.41 -9.24
N LEU A 341 1.55 -19.39 -9.52
CA LEU A 341 1.07 -19.11 -10.88
C LEU A 341 2.18 -18.64 -11.82
N GLN A 342 3.16 -17.89 -11.32
CA GLN A 342 4.33 -17.50 -12.09
C GLN A 342 5.10 -18.76 -12.55
N ILE A 343 5.38 -19.69 -11.65
CA ILE A 343 6.07 -20.94 -12.01
C ILE A 343 5.24 -21.77 -13.00
N LEU A 344 3.92 -21.83 -12.81
CA LEU A 344 3.03 -22.67 -13.61
C LEU A 344 2.75 -22.13 -15.02
N LEU A 345 2.57 -20.82 -15.14
CA LEU A 345 2.09 -20.17 -16.37
C LEU A 345 3.17 -19.39 -17.12
N ASP A 346 4.39 -19.29 -16.60
CA ASP A 346 5.48 -18.62 -17.30
C ASP A 346 5.78 -19.31 -18.64
N SER A 347 6.01 -18.50 -19.67
CA SER A 347 6.06 -18.95 -21.07
C SER A 347 7.02 -18.10 -21.90
N ARG A 348 7.10 -18.30 -23.21
CA ARG A 348 7.92 -17.47 -24.11
C ARG A 348 7.24 -16.16 -24.57
N LEU A 349 6.05 -15.87 -24.05
CA LEU A 349 5.32 -14.63 -24.39
C LEU A 349 6.06 -13.38 -23.91
N ASP A 350 5.68 -12.21 -24.41
CA ASP A 350 6.29 -10.95 -23.93
C ASP A 350 5.79 -10.56 -22.53
N GLY A 351 6.58 -9.76 -21.82
CA GLY A 351 6.37 -9.46 -20.39
C GLY A 351 5.00 -8.90 -20.02
N ILE A 352 4.44 -7.99 -20.83
CA ILE A 352 3.09 -7.44 -20.62
C ILE A 352 2.03 -8.55 -20.68
N LEU A 353 2.10 -9.43 -21.69
CA LEU A 353 1.13 -10.52 -21.84
C LEU A 353 1.21 -11.50 -20.68
N LYS A 354 2.44 -11.85 -20.24
CA LYS A 354 2.64 -12.67 -19.03
C LYS A 354 2.03 -12.02 -17.80
N THR A 355 2.22 -10.71 -17.64
CA THR A 355 1.67 -9.96 -16.51
C THR A 355 0.14 -10.05 -16.46
N VAL A 356 -0.55 -10.01 -17.61
CA VAL A 356 -2.01 -10.18 -17.68
C VAL A 356 -2.41 -11.64 -17.41
N ILE A 357 -1.76 -12.59 -18.09
CA ILE A 357 -2.06 -14.03 -17.99
C ILE A 357 -1.87 -14.57 -16.58
N VAL A 358 -0.88 -14.06 -15.85
CA VAL A 358 -0.62 -14.45 -14.45
C VAL A 358 -1.38 -13.56 -13.47
N GLY A 359 -1.44 -12.25 -13.73
CA GLY A 359 -2.01 -11.27 -12.82
C GLY A 359 -3.52 -11.44 -12.60
N VAL A 360 -4.29 -11.66 -13.67
CA VAL A 360 -5.75 -11.84 -13.55
C VAL A 360 -6.09 -13.09 -12.73
N PRO A 361 -5.55 -14.29 -13.02
CA PRO A 361 -5.75 -15.45 -12.17
C PRO A 361 -5.20 -15.27 -10.76
N ALA A 362 -4.07 -14.57 -10.58
CA ALA A 362 -3.50 -14.34 -9.25
C ALA A 362 -4.42 -13.52 -8.35
N ILE A 363 -5.08 -12.48 -8.89
CA ILE A 363 -6.07 -11.70 -8.16
C ILE A 363 -7.25 -12.61 -7.77
N VAL A 364 -7.85 -13.29 -8.76
CA VAL A 364 -9.04 -14.13 -8.54
C VAL A 364 -8.74 -15.23 -7.52
N LEU A 365 -7.62 -15.93 -7.67
CA LEU A 365 -7.24 -17.03 -6.79
C LEU A 365 -6.85 -16.56 -5.39
N SER A 366 -6.19 -15.39 -5.25
CA SER A 366 -5.91 -14.83 -3.92
C SER A 366 -7.19 -14.50 -3.15
N TRP A 367 -8.21 -13.96 -3.84
CA TRP A 367 -9.53 -13.74 -3.25
C TRP A 367 -10.28 -15.03 -2.97
N ALA A 368 -10.18 -16.04 -3.85
CA ALA A 368 -10.81 -17.35 -3.63
C ALA A 368 -10.21 -18.07 -2.41
N VAL A 369 -8.87 -18.06 -2.27
CA VAL A 369 -8.19 -18.62 -1.09
C VAL A 369 -8.60 -17.86 0.17
N SER A 370 -8.63 -16.53 0.12
CA SER A 370 -9.09 -15.71 1.24
C SER A 370 -10.54 -16.01 1.63
N TRP A 371 -11.44 -16.18 0.65
CA TRP A 371 -12.82 -16.56 0.88
C TRP A 371 -12.92 -17.87 1.66
N VAL A 372 -12.16 -18.89 1.28
CA VAL A 372 -12.09 -20.19 1.98
C VAL A 372 -11.55 -20.00 3.40
N LEU A 373 -10.45 -19.26 3.57
CA LEU A 373 -9.84 -19.04 4.88
C LEU A 373 -10.78 -18.32 5.85
N VAL A 374 -11.54 -17.34 5.37
CA VAL A 374 -12.51 -16.60 6.20
C VAL A 374 -13.69 -17.48 6.65
N GLN A 375 -13.98 -18.59 5.96
CA GLN A 375 -15.00 -19.54 6.42
C GLN A 375 -14.54 -20.34 7.64
N ILE A 376 -13.23 -20.45 7.88
CA ILE A 376 -12.69 -21.16 9.04
C ILE A 376 -12.90 -20.25 10.27
N PRO A 377 -13.71 -20.64 11.27
CA PRO A 377 -14.19 -19.70 12.29
C PRO A 377 -13.08 -18.94 13.05
N PHE A 378 -12.00 -19.64 13.42
CA PHE A 378 -10.89 -19.01 14.15
C PHE A 378 -10.02 -18.13 13.24
N VAL A 379 -9.92 -18.44 11.94
CA VAL A 379 -9.17 -17.64 10.97
C VAL A 379 -9.96 -16.39 10.60
N GLY A 380 -11.23 -16.54 10.23
CA GLY A 380 -12.13 -15.42 9.89
C GLY A 380 -12.45 -14.49 11.05
N ALA A 381 -12.16 -14.88 12.30
CA ALA A 381 -12.18 -13.97 13.44
C ALA A 381 -10.98 -13.01 13.48
N ILE A 382 -9.85 -13.42 12.89
CA ILE A 382 -8.59 -12.68 12.84
C ILE A 382 -8.52 -11.82 11.58
N ILE A 383 -8.81 -12.41 10.41
CA ILE A 383 -8.63 -11.80 9.08
C ILE A 383 -9.94 -11.34 8.43
#